data_AF-A0A7S2JKA6-F1
#
_entry.id   AF-A0A7S2JKA6-F1
#
_cell.length_a   1.000
_cell.length_b   1.000
_cell.length_c   1.000
_cell.angle_alpha   90.00
_cell.angle_beta   90.00
_cell.angle_gamma   90.00
#
_symmetry.space_group_name_H-M   'P 1'
#
loop_
_entity.id
_entity.type
_entity.pdbx_description
1 polymer ?
#
loop_
_entity_poly.entity_id
_entity_poly.type
_entity_poly.pdbx_seq_one_letter_code
_entity_poly.pdbx_strand_id
1 'polypeptide(L)'
;MQSLASLVFYLSMDNGLIDGIAPHDEAGYPTSVHAQNAIWLQVSIAAEFLIFAARAPGLFFLSRPSNELLVSTTLGNIVATLLALYAFADPLSWSEVGTIWLYDIIVLFVVDFTK
;
A
#
# COMPACT_ATOMS: atom_id res chain seq x y z
N MET A 1 13.28 -3.57 -5.71
CA MET A 1 12.58 -3.93 -4.47
C MET A 1 11.10 -3.57 -4.55
N GLN A 2 10.74 -2.29 -4.67
CA GLN A 2 9.32 -1.89 -4.66
C GLN A 2 8.47 -2.49 -5.79
N SER A 3 8.97 -2.52 -7.04
CA SER A 3 8.23 -3.16 -8.15
C SER A 3 8.03 -4.66 -7.95
N LEU A 4 8.95 -5.34 -7.24
CA LEU A 4 8.79 -6.75 -6.88
C LEU A 4 7.75 -6.92 -5.77
N ALA A 5 7.70 -6.01 -4.80
CA ALA A 5 6.67 -6.03 -3.76
C ALA A 5 5.26 -5.79 -4.34
N SER A 6 5.11 -4.86 -5.29
CA SER A 6 3.84 -4.65 -5.98
C SER A 6 3.48 -5.84 -6.89
N LEU A 7 4.46 -6.52 -7.50
CA LEU A 7 4.22 -7.74 -8.26
C LEU A 7 3.76 -8.89 -7.35
N VAL A 8 4.39 -9.07 -6.19
CA VAL A 8 4.00 -10.08 -5.20
C VAL A 8 2.62 -9.76 -4.62
N PHE A 9 2.31 -8.48 -4.41
CA PHE A 9 0.97 -8.05 -3.99
C PHE A 9 -0.07 -8.40 -5.04
N TYR A 10 0.18 -8.07 -6.31
CA TYR A 10 -0.70 -8.41 -7.43
C TYR A 10 -0.94 -9.92 -7.53
N LEU A 11 0.11 -10.73 -7.40
CA LEU A 11 -0.03 -12.19 -7.38
C LEU A 11 -0.78 -12.69 -6.15
N SER A 12 -0.57 -12.09 -4.98
CA SER A 12 -1.27 -12.47 -3.75
C SER A 12 -2.76 -12.13 -3.85
N MET A 13 -3.07 -11.00 -4.48
CA MET A 13 -4.41 -10.52 -4.76
C MET A 13 -5.16 -11.47 -5.72
N ASP A 14 -4.50 -11.98 -6.77
CA ASP A 14 -5.04 -13.01 -7.67
C ASP A 14 -5.31 -14.35 -6.95
N ASN A 15 -4.58 -14.63 -5.85
CA ASN A 15 -4.80 -15.79 -4.99
C ASN A 15 -5.90 -15.59 -3.91
N GLY A 16 -6.69 -14.52 -3.99
CA GLY A 16 -7.85 -14.29 -3.11
C GLY A 16 -7.54 -13.55 -1.80
N LEU A 17 -6.47 -12.75 -1.75
CA LEU A 17 -6.15 -11.91 -0.58
C LEU A 17 -7.14 -10.75 -0.37
N ILE A 18 -7.86 -10.36 -1.44
CA ILE A 18 -8.86 -9.29 -1.45
C ILE A 18 -10.13 -9.85 -2.09
N ASP A 19 -11.24 -9.83 -1.33
CA ASP A 19 -12.54 -10.35 -1.77
C ASP A 19 -13.16 -9.42 -2.83
N GLY A 20 -13.82 -9.97 -3.85
CA GLY A 20 -14.56 -9.18 -4.85
C GLY A 20 -13.81 -8.87 -6.15
N ILE A 21 -12.69 -9.53 -6.43
CA ILE A 21 -12.03 -9.45 -7.74
C ILE A 21 -12.77 -10.39 -8.69
N ALA A 22 -13.76 -9.84 -9.41
CA ALA A 22 -14.30 -10.54 -10.57
C ALA A 22 -13.18 -10.66 -11.64
N PRO A 23 -12.89 -11.87 -12.15
CA PRO A 23 -11.85 -12.07 -13.17
C PRO A 23 -12.09 -11.27 -14.45
N HIS A 24 -13.33 -10.85 -14.69
CA HIS A 24 -13.73 -10.01 -15.81
C HIS A 24 -14.81 -9.03 -15.35
N ASP A 25 -14.53 -7.74 -15.53
CA ASP A 25 -15.56 -6.70 -15.50
C ASP A 25 -16.48 -6.86 -16.73
N GLU A 26 -17.77 -6.58 -16.61
CA GLU A 26 -18.74 -6.71 -17.71
C GLU A 26 -18.38 -5.83 -18.93
N ALA A 27 -17.48 -4.87 -18.72
CA ALA A 27 -16.93 -3.95 -19.72
C ALA A 27 -15.73 -4.50 -20.53
N GLY A 28 -15.19 -5.69 -20.23
CA GLY A 28 -14.10 -6.32 -21.00
C GLY A 28 -12.68 -5.86 -20.64
N TYR A 29 -12.48 -5.25 -19.47
CA TYR A 29 -11.17 -4.83 -18.96
C TYR A 29 -10.46 -6.00 -18.25
N PRO A 30 -9.11 -6.05 -18.27
CA PRO A 30 -8.35 -7.13 -17.63
C PRO A 30 -8.39 -7.08 -16.09
N THR A 31 -8.79 -5.97 -15.48
CA THR A 31 -8.87 -5.77 -14.03
C THR A 31 -10.07 -4.92 -13.64
N SER A 32 -10.84 -5.36 -12.63
CA SER A 32 -12.01 -4.61 -12.11
C SER A 32 -11.63 -3.26 -11.52
N VAL A 33 -12.59 -2.33 -11.46
CA VAL A 33 -12.37 -1.00 -10.84
C VAL A 33 -12.00 -1.13 -9.36
N HIS A 34 -12.60 -2.07 -8.64
CA HIS A 34 -12.24 -2.44 -7.27
C HIS A 34 -10.76 -2.86 -7.14
N ALA A 35 -10.29 -3.70 -8.05
CA ALA A 35 -8.91 -4.16 -8.07
C ALA A 35 -7.91 -3.02 -8.33
N GLN A 36 -8.26 -2.10 -9.22
CA GLN A 36 -7.46 -0.91 -9.51
C GLN A 36 -7.35 0.00 -8.28
N ASN A 37 -8.43 0.17 -7.52
CA ASN A 37 -8.43 0.96 -6.28
C ASN A 37 -7.50 0.32 -5.22
N ALA A 38 -7.54 -1.00 -5.04
CA ALA A 38 -6.66 -1.72 -4.11
C ALA A 38 -5.17 -1.56 -4.46
N ILE A 39 -4.81 -1.74 -5.74
CA ILE A 39 -3.44 -1.55 -6.23
C ILE A 39 -3.00 -0.10 -6.05
N TRP A 40 -3.88 0.86 -6.34
CA TRP A 40 -3.59 2.28 -6.16
C TRP A 40 -3.27 2.62 -4.70
N LEU A 41 -4.04 2.11 -3.75
CA LEU A 41 -3.81 2.33 -2.32
C LEU A 41 -2.46 1.75 -1.88
N GLN A 42 -2.18 0.51 -2.27
CA GLN A 42 -0.91 -0.18 -1.96
C GLN A 42 0.31 0.60 -2.47
N VAL A 43 0.28 1.00 -3.75
CA VAL A 43 1.41 1.73 -4.35
C VAL A 43 1.60 3.10 -3.69
N SER A 44 0.50 3.78 -3.34
CA SER A 44 0.53 5.06 -2.62
C SER A 44 1.22 4.93 -1.25
N ILE A 45 0.80 3.94 -0.44
CA ILE A 45 1.37 3.70 0.89
C ILE A 45 2.84 3.29 0.78
N ALA A 46 3.16 2.37 -0.13
CA ALA A 46 4.53 1.91 -0.33
C ALA A 46 5.47 3.05 -0.78
N ALA A 47 5.01 3.99 -1.59
CA ALA A 47 5.82 5.13 -2.04
C ALA A 47 6.14 6.10 -0.89
N GLU A 48 5.13 6.44 -0.08
CA GLU A 48 5.27 7.24 1.14
C GLU A 48 6.29 6.61 2.10
N PHE A 49 6.17 5.30 2.35
CA PHE A 49 7.11 4.56 3.20
C PHE A 49 8.51 4.43 2.61
N LEU A 50 8.64 4.27 1.29
CA LEU A 50 9.97 4.21 0.65
C LEU A 50 10.70 5.56 0.76
N ILE A 51 10.00 6.68 0.53
CA ILE A 51 10.59 8.02 0.68
C ILE A 51 11.03 8.24 2.12
N PHE A 52 10.18 7.86 3.07
CA PHE A 52 10.50 7.93 4.49
C PHE A 52 11.76 7.11 4.81
N ALA A 53 11.82 5.85 4.37
CA ALA A 53 12.98 4.99 4.57
C ALA A 53 14.23 5.58 3.91
N ALA A 54 14.14 6.08 2.68
CA ALA A 54 15.28 6.65 1.94
C ALA A 54 15.86 7.91 2.59
N ARG A 55 15.06 8.67 3.36
CA ARG A 55 15.48 9.89 4.05
C ARG A 55 15.93 9.70 5.49
N ALA A 56 15.69 8.54 6.11
CA ALA A 56 16.16 8.26 7.46
C ALA A 56 17.68 7.95 7.47
N PRO A 57 18.52 8.74 8.17
CA PRO A 57 19.95 8.46 8.28
C PRO A 57 20.20 7.37 9.36
N GLY A 58 20.16 6.10 8.95
CA GLY A 58 20.49 4.93 9.77
C GLY A 58 19.30 3.99 10.05
N LEU A 59 19.56 2.86 10.71
CA LEU A 59 18.54 1.89 11.13
C LEU A 59 17.44 2.60 11.94
N PHE A 60 16.19 2.42 11.51
CA PHE A 60 14.97 3.10 11.95
C PHE A 60 14.79 3.17 13.49
N PHE A 61 15.41 2.25 14.24
CA PHE A 61 15.32 2.17 15.71
C PHE A 61 16.50 2.76 16.50
N LEU A 62 17.64 3.09 15.88
CA LEU A 62 18.87 3.50 16.58
C LEU A 62 19.22 4.98 16.39
N SER A 63 18.82 5.59 15.28
CA SER A 63 19.04 7.01 15.00
C SER A 63 17.71 7.72 14.99
N ARG A 64 17.45 8.55 16.02
CA ARG A 64 16.24 9.37 16.23
C ARG A 64 15.59 9.77 14.89
N PRO A 65 14.50 9.11 14.46
CA PRO A 65 13.83 9.49 13.23
C PRO A 65 13.34 10.93 13.36
N SER A 66 13.48 11.72 12.30
CA SER A 66 12.95 13.08 12.27
C SER A 66 11.43 13.04 12.45
N ASN A 67 10.94 13.53 13.60
CA ASN A 67 9.51 13.56 13.92
C ASN A 67 8.68 14.25 12.84
N GLU A 68 9.24 15.25 12.17
CA GLU A 68 8.59 15.97 11.07
C GLU A 68 8.26 15.06 9.89
N LEU A 69 9.17 14.13 9.56
CA LEU A 69 9.02 13.21 8.45
C LEU A 69 7.95 12.16 8.74
N LEU A 70 7.94 11.62 9.97
CA LEU A 70 6.90 10.68 10.42
C LEU A 70 5.50 11.30 10.37
N VAL A 71 5.35 12.54 10.82
CA VAL A 71 4.06 13.25 10.81
C VAL A 71 3.57 13.48 9.38
N SER A 72 4.44 13.95 8.49
CA SER A 72 4.09 14.14 7.07
C SER A 72 3.64 12.84 6.41
N THR A 73 4.41 11.76 6.60
CA THR A 73 4.10 10.45 6.02
C THR A 73 2.81 9.88 6.57
N THR A 74 2.58 10.00 7.88
CA THR A 74 1.34 9.51 8.50
C THR A 74 0.12 10.26 7.96
N LEU A 75 0.21 11.58 7.80
CA LEU A 75 -0.89 12.38 7.28
C LEU A 75 -1.22 12.03 5.82
N GLY A 76 -0.20 11.88 4.97
CA GLY A 76 -0.37 11.48 3.56
C GLY A 76 -1.04 10.12 3.42
N ASN A 77 -0.58 9.14 4.20
CA ASN A 77 -1.17 7.80 4.23
C ASN A 77 -2.63 7.79 4.71
N ILE A 78 -2.98 8.60 5.72
CA ILE A 78 -4.37 8.73 6.20
C ILE A 78 -5.27 9.30 5.09
N VAL A 79 -4.81 10.32 4.36
CA VAL A 79 -5.59 10.89 3.25
C VAL A 79 -5.77 9.84 2.15
N ALA A 80 -4.74 9.08 1.81
CA ALA A 80 -4.83 8.01 0.81
C ALA A 80 -5.86 6.93 1.21
N THR A 81 -5.89 6.50 2.48
CA THR A 81 -6.90 5.54 2.94
C THR A 81 -8.30 6.12 2.92
N LEU A 82 -8.50 7.38 3.30
CA LEU A 82 -9.82 8.02 3.22
C LEU A 82 -10.32 8.13 1.77
N LEU A 83 -9.43 8.43 0.82
CA LEU A 83 -9.78 8.42 -0.61
C LEU A 83 -10.18 7.02 -1.09
N ALA A 84 -9.41 5.99 -0.70
CA ALA A 84 -9.70 4.60 -1.06
C ALA A 84 -11.04 4.08 -0.52
N LEU A 85 -11.45 4.54 0.67
CA LEU A 85 -12.67 4.11 1.36
C LEU A 85 -13.93 4.89 0.92
N TYR A 86 -13.81 6.14 0.48
CA TYR A 86 -14.99 7.01 0.32
C TYR A 86 -15.07 7.77 -1.02
N ALA A 87 -13.96 7.96 -1.74
CA ALA A 87 -13.94 8.85 -2.91
C ALA A 87 -14.04 8.12 -4.25
N PHE A 88 -13.63 6.86 -4.33
CA PHE A 88 -13.68 6.09 -5.58
C PHE A 88 -15.02 5.40 -5.82
N ALA A 89 -15.27 5.04 -7.08
CA ALA A 89 -16.53 4.46 -7.55
C ALA A 89 -16.83 3.10 -6.88
N ASP A 90 -15.81 2.25 -6.71
CA ASP A 90 -15.87 1.02 -5.92
C ASP A 90 -14.98 1.20 -4.67
N PRO A 91 -15.56 1.65 -3.54
CA PRO A 91 -14.81 1.85 -2.31
C PRO A 91 -14.36 0.51 -1.71
N LEU A 92 -13.14 0.48 -1.18
CA LEU A 92 -12.65 -0.69 -0.45
C LEU A 92 -13.37 -0.82 0.90
N SER A 93 -13.47 -2.05 1.39
CA SER A 93 -13.84 -2.33 2.77
C SER A 93 -12.67 -2.08 3.74
N TRP A 94 -13.00 -1.78 4.99
CA TRP A 94 -12.01 -1.61 6.05
C TRP A 94 -11.13 -2.86 6.27
N SER A 95 -11.65 -4.06 6.03
CA SER A 95 -10.88 -5.31 6.10
C SER A 95 -9.79 -5.37 5.04
N GLU A 96 -10.10 -4.99 3.79
CA GLU A 96 -9.14 -5.00 2.68
C GLU A 96 -8.07 -3.94 2.89
N VAL A 97 -8.47 -2.74 3.32
CA VAL A 97 -7.53 -1.68 3.71
C VAL A 97 -6.58 -2.16 4.81
N GLY A 98 -7.09 -2.85 5.82
CA GLY A 98 -6.27 -3.41 6.90
C GLY A 98 -5.24 -4.41 6.39
N THR A 99 -5.63 -5.28 5.45
CA THR A 99 -4.72 -6.25 4.82
C THR A 99 -3.63 -5.58 3.99
N ILE A 100 -3.97 -4.54 3.20
CA ILE A 100 -3.01 -3.77 2.41
C ILE A 100 -1.99 -3.10 3.33
N TRP A 101 -2.46 -2.46 4.41
CA TRP A 101 -1.58 -1.85 5.41
C TRP A 101 -0.63 -2.85 6.05
N LEU A 102 -1.13 -4.03 6.43
CA LEU A 102 -0.30 -5.08 7.02
C LEU A 102 0.78 -5.53 6.03
N TYR A 103 0.42 -5.71 4.75
CA TYR A 103 1.35 -6.08 3.70
C TYR A 103 2.47 -5.03 3.52
N ASP A 104 2.10 -3.75 3.39
CA ASP A 104 3.08 -2.68 3.18
C ASP A 104 4.00 -2.48 4.39
N ILE A 105 3.49 -2.66 5.62
CA ILE A 105 4.32 -2.65 6.84
C ILE A 105 5.33 -3.80 6.82
N ILE A 106 4.92 -5.03 6.48
CA ILE A 106 5.83 -6.18 6.40
C ILE A 106 6.92 -5.93 5.37
N VAL A 107 6.56 -5.43 4.18
CA VAL A 107 7.51 -5.08 3.12
C VAL A 107 8.48 -3.98 3.58
N LEU A 108 7.98 -2.96 4.28
CA LEU A 108 8.80 -1.90 4.84
C LEU A 108 9.86 -2.47 5.79
N PHE A 109 9.49 -3.37 6.69
CA PHE A 109 10.45 -4.05 7.57
C PHE A 109 11.52 -4.79 6.76
N VAL A 110 11.14 -5.57 5.76
CA VAL A 110 12.11 -6.29 4.89
C VAL A 110 13.07 -5.33 4.21
N VAL A 111 12.57 -4.19 3.70
CA VAL A 111 13.41 -3.16 3.05
C VAL A 111 14.35 -2.50 4.04
N ASP A 112 13.90 -2.22 5.27
CA ASP A 112 14.73 -1.64 6.33
C ASP A 112 15.84 -2.61 6.77
N PHE A 113 15.54 -3.90 6.89
CA PHE A 113 16.53 -4.94 7.20
C PHE A 113 17.58 -5.15 6.10
N THR A 114 17.26 -4.79 4.84
CA THR A 114 18.17 -4.99 3.71
C THR A 114 19.08 -3.79 3.44
N LYS A 115 18.90 -2.68 4.18
CA LYS A 115 19.81 -1.52 4.12
C LYS A 115 21.07 -1.74 4.95
#